data_AF-A0A1C0A8B6-F1
#
_entry.id   AF-A0A1C0A8B6-F1
#
_cell.length_a   1.000
_cell.length_b   1.000
_cell.length_c   1.000
_cell.angle_alpha   90.00
_cell.angle_beta   90.00
_cell.angle_gamma   90.00
#
_symmetry.space_group_name_H-M   'P 1'
#
loop_
_entity.id
_entity.type
_entity.pdbx_description
1 polymer ?
#
loop_
_entity_poly.entity_id
_entity_poly.type
_entity_poly.pdbx_seq_one_letter_code
_entity_poly.pdbx_strand_id
1 'polypeptide(L)'
;MQFNQYSKEQQEYMLAVGYKKVIDDIYHQYINELREECGEEEMLEQELDLIDELDYWQVESRVLQAENNLINWGRRILYKWGIFTDRMVERTFDFEIYDKSSIVNMLMELNEEEISDLVQLYKN
;
A
#
# COMPACT_ATOMS: atom_id res chain seq x y z
N MET A 1 4.24 -16.22 -7.04
CA MET A 1 3.16 -15.40 -7.60
C MET A 1 3.65 -14.76 -8.88
N GLN A 2 2.93 -14.91 -9.99
CA GLN A 2 3.28 -14.24 -11.24
C GLN A 2 2.69 -12.82 -11.22
N PHE A 3 3.55 -11.78 -11.30
CA PHE A 3 3.19 -10.36 -11.19
C PHE A 3 2.05 -9.94 -12.14
N ASN A 4 1.91 -10.63 -13.28
CA ASN A 4 0.91 -10.35 -14.31
C ASN A 4 -0.54 -10.72 -13.94
N GLN A 5 -0.75 -11.41 -12.81
CA GLN A 5 -2.10 -11.79 -12.33
C GLN A 5 -2.76 -10.72 -11.47
N TYR A 6 -2.01 -9.68 -11.10
CA TYR A 6 -2.51 -8.57 -10.29
C TYR A 6 -3.05 -7.44 -11.16
N SER A 7 -4.08 -6.74 -10.67
CA SER A 7 -4.55 -5.50 -11.25
C SER A 7 -3.47 -4.42 -11.19
N LYS A 8 -3.62 -3.37 -12.00
CA LYS A 8 -2.68 -2.25 -12.03
C LYS A 8 -2.51 -1.62 -10.64
N GLU A 9 -3.61 -1.40 -9.92
CA GLU A 9 -3.59 -0.78 -8.60
C GLU A 9 -2.90 -1.66 -7.54
N GLN A 10 -3.06 -2.98 -7.61
CA GLN A 10 -2.33 -3.93 -6.77
C GLN A 10 -0.81 -3.89 -7.06
N GLN A 11 -0.43 -3.87 -8.34
CA GLN A 11 0.97 -3.77 -8.75
C GLN A 11 1.61 -2.44 -8.30
N GLU A 12 0.91 -1.32 -8.46
CA GLU A 12 1.38 -0.01 -8.02
C GLU A 12 1.60 0.04 -6.50
N TYR A 13 0.68 -0.54 -5.71
CA TYR A 13 0.84 -0.65 -4.27
C TYR A 13 2.05 -1.53 -3.89
N MET A 14 2.19 -2.71 -4.51
CA MET A 14 3.34 -3.60 -4.26
C MET A 14 4.69 -2.92 -4.58
N LEU A 15 4.76 -2.18 -5.69
CA LEU A 15 5.96 -1.46 -6.08
C LEU A 15 6.28 -0.33 -5.09
N ALA A 16 5.28 0.42 -4.63
CA ALA A 16 5.47 1.48 -3.64
C ALA A 16 5.99 0.93 -2.30
N VAL A 17 5.40 -0.16 -1.80
CA VAL A 17 5.86 -0.83 -0.56
C VAL A 17 7.26 -1.41 -0.74
N GLY A 18 7.54 -2.04 -1.88
CA GLY A 18 8.87 -2.58 -2.18
C GLY A 18 9.93 -1.49 -2.22
N TYR A 19 9.62 -0.35 -2.83
CA TYR A 19 10.51 0.80 -2.86
C TYR A 19 10.75 1.38 -1.47
N LYS A 20 9.70 1.57 -0.65
CA LYS A 20 9.84 2.00 0.75
C LYS A 20 10.77 1.08 1.53
N LYS A 21 10.61 -0.23 1.38
CA LYS A 21 11.47 -1.20 2.05
C LYS A 21 12.95 -1.03 1.70
N VAL A 22 13.28 -0.81 0.43
CA VAL A 22 14.66 -0.58 -0.01
C VAL A 22 15.23 0.69 0.64
N ILE A 23 14.45 1.76 0.67
CA ILE A 23 14.85 3.02 1.30
C ILE A 23 15.04 2.84 2.82
N ASP A 24 14.12 2.15 3.49
CA ASP A 24 14.24 1.79 4.90
C ASP A 24 15.51 0.97 5.18
N ASP A 25 15.83 -0.02 4.35
CA ASP A 25 17.03 -0.83 4.51
C ASP A 25 18.31 0.02 4.40
N ILE A 26 18.36 0.97 3.44
CA ILE A 26 19.49 1.90 3.27
C ILE A 26 19.63 2.81 4.48
N TYR A 27 18.54 3.41 4.93
CA TYR A 27 18.50 4.29 6.10
C TYR A 27 19.04 3.59 7.35
N HIS A 28 18.51 2.41 7.66
CA HIS A 28 18.93 1.68 8.86
C HIS A 28 20.38 1.24 8.78
N GLN A 29 20.88 0.87 7.59
CA GLN A 29 22.29 0.55 7.43
C GLN A 29 23.16 1.76 7.77
N TYR A 30 22.86 2.92 7.20
CA TYR A 30 23.66 4.14 7.40
C TYR A 30 23.62 4.62 8.85
N ILE A 31 22.44 4.68 9.48
CA ILE A 31 22.31 5.11 10.88
C ILE A 31 23.05 4.16 11.84
N ASN A 32 23.08 2.85 11.55
CA ASN A 32 23.84 1.91 12.36
C ASN A 32 25.36 2.14 12.24
N GLU A 33 25.86 2.46 11.05
CA GLU A 33 27.27 2.81 10.82
C GLU A 33 27.63 4.10 11.56
N LEU A 34 26.82 5.16 11.45
CA LEU A 34 27.05 6.43 12.14
C LEU A 34 27.07 6.33 13.66
N ARG A 35 26.23 5.46 14.24
CA ARG A 35 26.19 5.23 15.71
C ARG A 35 27.50 4.73 16.28
N GLU A 36 28.32 4.06 15.47
CA GLU A 36 29.63 3.55 15.89
C GLU A 36 30.72 4.63 15.84
N GLU A 37 30.51 5.71 15.08
CA GLU A 37 31.54 6.68 14.70
C GLU A 37 31.32 8.10 15.28
N CYS A 38 30.07 8.50 15.55
CA CYS A 38 29.70 9.88 15.84
C CYS A 38 29.09 10.09 17.24
N GLY A 39 29.17 11.34 17.73
CA GLY A 39 28.41 11.80 18.90
C GLY A 39 26.93 12.07 18.58
N GLU A 40 26.09 12.18 19.62
CA GLU A 40 24.62 12.29 19.48
C GLU A 40 24.15 13.52 18.67
N GLU A 41 24.80 14.68 18.85
CA GLU A 41 24.44 15.93 18.14
C GLU A 41 24.78 15.86 16.64
N GLU A 42 25.94 15.29 16.30
CA GLU A 42 26.38 15.09 14.91
C GLU A 42 25.52 14.03 14.19
N MET A 43 25.06 13.00 14.91
CA MET A 43 24.14 12.02 14.35
C MET A 43 22.80 12.64 13.94
N LEU A 44 22.23 13.53 14.76
CA LEU A 44 20.94 14.14 14.46
C LEU A 44 21.00 14.99 13.18
N GLU A 45 22.08 15.73 12.97
CA GLU A 45 22.28 16.52 11.75
C GLU A 45 22.39 15.61 10.52
N GLN A 46 23.20 14.56 10.58
CA GLN A 46 23.37 13.63 9.46
C GLN A 46 22.12 12.78 9.18
N GLU A 47 21.35 12.42 10.21
CA GLU A 47 20.07 11.72 10.04
C GLU A 47 19.05 12.59 9.29
N LEU A 48 18.98 13.89 9.59
CA LEU A 48 18.11 14.82 8.87
C LEU A 48 18.53 14.98 7.40
N ASP A 49 19.83 15.14 7.14
CA ASP A 49 20.36 15.22 5.77
C ASP A 49 20.05 13.95 4.98
N LEU A 50 20.23 12.77 5.59
CA LEU A 50 19.90 11.49 4.97
C LEU A 50 18.41 11.35 4.67
N ILE A 51 17.53 11.80 5.56
CA ILE A 51 16.08 11.77 5.36
C ILE A 51 15.70 12.57 4.10
N ASP A 52 16.33 13.72 3.90
CA ASP A 52 16.13 14.56 2.73
C ASP A 52 16.76 13.93 1.48
N GLU A 53 17.98 13.38 1.56
CA GLU A 53 18.64 12.71 0.43
C GLU A 53 17.89 11.48 -0.08
N LEU A 54 17.26 10.73 0.83
CA LEU A 54 16.44 9.57 0.51
C LEU A 54 15.01 9.94 0.08
N ASP A 55 14.68 11.23 0.04
CA ASP A 55 13.35 11.75 -0.31
C ASP A 55 12.23 11.05 0.49
N TYR A 56 12.45 10.80 1.78
CA TYR A 56 11.57 9.96 2.62
C TYR A 56 10.11 10.40 2.59
N TRP A 57 9.87 11.71 2.59
CA TRP A 57 8.52 12.28 2.48
C TRP A 57 7.84 11.91 1.17
N GLN A 58 8.59 11.88 0.06
CA GLN A 58 8.05 11.50 -1.23
C GLN A 58 7.76 10.00 -1.29
N VAL A 59 8.62 9.17 -0.67
CA VAL A 59 8.41 7.73 -0.55
C VAL A 59 7.11 7.44 0.19
N GLU A 60 6.91 8.04 1.37
CA GLU A 60 5.69 7.91 2.17
C GLU A 60 4.45 8.40 1.41
N SER A 61 4.56 9.56 0.75
CA SER A 61 3.46 10.10 -0.07
C SER A 61 3.06 9.15 -1.21
N ARG A 62 4.01 8.46 -1.84
CA ARG A 62 3.73 7.50 -2.92
C ARG A 62 3.02 6.25 -2.41
N VAL A 63 3.42 5.73 -1.25
CA VAL A 63 2.74 4.60 -0.61
C VAL A 63 1.29 4.97 -0.29
N LEU A 64 1.08 6.12 0.35
CA LEU A 64 -0.26 6.59 0.68
C LEU A 64 -1.14 6.77 -0.57
N GLN A 65 -0.57 7.31 -1.65
CA GLN A 65 -1.29 7.47 -2.91
C GLN A 65 -1.67 6.11 -3.52
N ALA A 66 -0.74 5.15 -3.55
CA ALA A 66 -0.99 3.83 -4.09
C ALA A 66 -2.04 3.06 -3.28
N GLU A 67 -2.01 3.16 -1.94
CA GLU A 67 -3.04 2.61 -1.05
C GLU A 67 -4.43 3.19 -1.34
N ASN A 68 -4.53 4.52 -1.49
CA ASN A 68 -5.80 5.18 -1.79
C ASN A 68 -6.35 4.74 -3.15
N ASN A 69 -5.48 4.58 -4.14
CA ASN A 69 -5.85 4.06 -5.45
C ASN A 69 -6.37 2.62 -5.34
N LEU A 70 -5.68 1.75 -4.60
CA LEU A 70 -6.08 0.36 -4.35
C LEU A 70 -7.45 0.29 -3.67
N ILE A 71 -7.69 1.10 -2.64
CA ILE A 71 -8.98 1.17 -1.95
C ILE A 71 -10.09 1.62 -2.89
N ASN A 72 -9.85 2.66 -3.68
CA ASN A 72 -10.85 3.18 -4.63
C ASN A 72 -11.16 2.18 -5.74
N TRP A 73 -10.16 1.45 -6.22
CA TRP A 73 -10.35 0.33 -7.13
C TRP A 73 -11.18 -0.79 -6.49
N GLY A 74 -10.80 -1.23 -5.28
CA GLY A 74 -11.51 -2.25 -4.52
C GLY A 74 -12.98 -1.92 -4.32
N ARG A 75 -13.29 -0.69 -3.94
CA ARG A 75 -14.68 -0.18 -3.82
C ARG A 75 -15.48 -0.34 -5.11
N ARG A 76 -14.90 0.05 -6.25
CA ARG A 76 -15.57 -0.04 -7.57
C ARG A 76 -15.85 -1.50 -7.94
N ILE A 77 -14.88 -2.40 -7.71
CA ILE A 77 -15.00 -3.83 -8.02
C ILE A 77 -16.07 -4.49 -7.15
N LEU A 78 -16.01 -4.27 -5.84
CA LEU A 78 -16.93 -4.91 -4.90
C LEU A 78 -18.38 -4.40 -5.06
N TYR A 79 -18.55 -3.12 -5.43
CA TYR A 79 -19.86 -2.56 -5.80
C TYR A 79 -20.42 -3.21 -7.07
N LYS A 80 -19.61 -3.33 -8.13
CA LYS A 80 -20.02 -3.94 -9.41
C LYS A 80 -20.54 -5.37 -9.24
N TRP A 81 -20.10 -6.07 -8.21
CA TRP A 81 -20.46 -7.47 -7.96
C TRP A 81 -21.61 -7.65 -6.98
N GLY A 82 -22.24 -6.56 -6.53
CA GLY A 82 -23.38 -6.63 -5.63
C GLY A 82 -23.05 -7.18 -4.23
N ILE A 83 -21.76 -7.36 -3.92
CA ILE A 83 -21.27 -7.71 -2.58
C ILE A 83 -21.60 -6.57 -1.61
N PHE A 84 -21.58 -5.33 -2.10
CA PHE A 84 -22.09 -4.17 -1.37
C PHE A 84 -23.23 -3.49 -2.13
N THR A 85 -24.30 -3.17 -1.42
CA THR A 85 -25.37 -2.27 -1.88
C THR A 85 -25.06 -0.85 -1.40
N ASP A 86 -25.63 0.18 -2.04
CA ASP A 86 -25.39 1.60 -1.74
C ASP A 86 -25.46 1.95 -0.24
N ARG A 87 -26.35 1.29 0.52
CA ARG A 87 -26.50 1.51 1.97
C ARG A 87 -25.43 0.86 2.85
N MET A 88 -24.74 -0.17 2.35
CA MET A 88 -23.61 -0.77 3.03
C MET A 88 -22.32 -0.03 2.69
N VAL A 89 -22.11 0.44 1.46
CA VAL A 89 -20.88 1.17 1.10
C VAL A 89 -20.67 2.42 1.97
N GLU A 90 -21.74 3.13 2.37
CA GLU A 90 -21.63 4.26 3.30
C GLU A 90 -21.41 3.84 4.78
N ARG A 91 -21.65 2.57 5.15
CA ARG A 91 -21.63 2.09 6.56
C ARG A 91 -20.55 1.05 6.87
N THR A 92 -20.15 0.20 5.93
CA THR A 92 -19.05 -0.76 6.07
C THR A 92 -17.72 -0.21 5.54
N PHE A 93 -17.75 0.90 4.81
CA PHE A 93 -16.56 1.71 4.52
C PHE A 93 -16.52 3.01 5.32
N ASP A 94 -17.27 3.09 6.43
CA ASP A 94 -16.69 3.68 7.63
C ASP A 94 -15.51 2.77 7.99
N PHE A 95 -14.31 3.16 7.55
CA PHE A 95 -13.02 2.62 7.97
C PHE A 95 -12.78 2.74 9.50
N GLU A 96 -13.83 2.88 10.31
CA GLU A 96 -13.80 2.97 11.76
C GLU A 96 -13.80 1.58 12.42
N ILE A 97 -14.28 0.53 11.75
CA ILE A 97 -14.43 -0.82 12.35
C ILE A 97 -13.27 -1.78 11.99
N TYR A 98 -12.65 -1.62 10.82
CA TYR A 98 -11.54 -2.48 10.37
C TYR A 98 -10.25 -1.67 10.25
N ASP A 99 -9.15 -2.22 10.76
CA ASP A 99 -7.83 -1.63 10.55
C ASP A 99 -7.51 -1.57 9.05
N LYS A 100 -6.92 -0.45 8.63
CA LYS A 100 -6.57 -0.16 7.22
C LYS A 100 -5.75 -1.29 6.60
N SER A 101 -4.86 -1.90 7.39
CA SER A 101 -4.04 -3.05 6.99
C SER A 101 -4.88 -4.26 6.57
N SER A 102 -5.98 -4.55 7.27
CA SER A 102 -6.87 -5.67 6.94
C SER A 102 -7.56 -5.47 5.60
N ILE A 103 -7.95 -4.24 5.29
CA ILE A 103 -8.61 -3.90 4.02
C ILE A 103 -7.62 -4.03 2.87
N VAL A 104 -6.41 -3.50 3.04
CA VAL A 104 -5.35 -3.65 2.03
C VAL A 104 -5.03 -5.12 1.77
N ASN A 105 -4.89 -5.94 2.81
CA ASN A 105 -4.62 -7.38 2.64
C ASN A 105 -5.73 -8.09 1.87
N MET A 106 -6.99 -7.86 2.23
CA MET A 106 -8.14 -8.42 1.51
C MET A 106 -8.12 -7.99 0.03
N LEU A 107 -7.84 -6.71 -0.25
CA LEU A 107 -7.77 -6.21 -1.63
C LEU A 107 -6.60 -6.79 -2.41
N MET A 108 -5.48 -7.11 -1.76
CA MET A 108 -4.34 -7.79 -2.39
C MET A 108 -4.61 -9.28 -2.67
N GLU A 109 -5.56 -9.89 -1.95
CA GLU A 109 -6.04 -11.26 -2.20
C GLU A 109 -7.14 -11.32 -3.27
N LEU A 110 -7.73 -10.19 -3.66
CA LEU A 110 -8.73 -10.16 -4.73
C LEU A 110 -8.09 -10.51 -6.07
N ASN A 111 -8.61 -11.57 -6.69
CA ASN A 111 -8.27 -11.93 -8.06
C ASN A 111 -9.36 -11.43 -9.00
N GLU A 112 -9.02 -10.43 -9.82
CA GLU A 112 -9.96 -9.80 -10.76
C GLU A 112 -10.49 -10.79 -11.81
N GLU A 113 -9.68 -11.77 -12.19
CA GLU A 113 -9.97 -12.76 -13.24
C GLU A 113 -10.98 -13.81 -12.74
N GLU A 114 -10.69 -14.43 -11.58
CA GLU A 114 -11.58 -15.43 -10.95
C GLU A 114 -12.98 -14.88 -10.67
N ILE A 115 -13.06 -13.59 -10.34
CA ILE A 115 -14.33 -13.01 -9.97
C ILE A 115 -15.05 -12.37 -11.17
N SER A 116 -14.33 -11.94 -12.20
CA SER A 116 -14.93 -11.69 -13.53
C SER A 116 -15.61 -12.96 -14.06
N ASP A 117 -14.97 -14.12 -13.90
CA ASP A 117 -15.50 -15.42 -14.34
C ASP A 117 -16.73 -15.86 -13.52
N LEU A 118 -16.71 -15.67 -12.20
CA LEU A 118 -17.88 -15.91 -11.34
C LEU A 118 -19.09 -15.06 -11.74
N VAL A 119 -18.88 -13.79 -12.12
CA VAL A 119 -19.98 -12.90 -12.54
C VAL A 119 -20.58 -13.30 -13.89
N GLN A 120 -19.80 -13.87 -14.80
CA GLN A 120 -20.35 -14.42 -16.06
C GLN A 120 -21.20 -15.66 -15.82
N LEU A 121 -20.83 -16.50 -14.85
CA LEU A 121 -21.59 -17.68 -14.45
C LEU A 121 -22.95 -17.35 -13.82
N TYR A 122 -23.04 -16.28 -13.02
CA TYR A 122 -24.28 -15.86 -12.35
C TYR A 122 -25.20 -14.94 -13.18
N LYS A 123 -24.79 -14.56 -14.39
CA LYS A 123 -25.59 -13.76 -15.34
C LYS A 123 -26.27 -14.61 -16.44
N ASN A 124 -26.10 -15.93 -16.40
CA ASN A 124 -26.85 -16.91 -17.19
C ASN A 124 -27.82 -17.69 -16.30
#